data_AF-A0A2E8KCH2-F1
#
_entry.id   AF-A0A2E8KCH2-F1
#
_cell.length_a   1.000
_cell.length_b   1.000
_cell.length_c   1.000
_cell.angle_alpha   90.00
_cell.angle_beta   90.00
_cell.angle_gamma   90.00
#
_symmetry.space_group_name_H-M   'P 1'
#
loop_
_entity.id
_entity.type
_entity.pdbx_description
1 polymer ?
#
loop_
_entity_poly.entity_id
_entity_poly.type
_entity_poly.pdbx_seq_one_letter_code
_entity_poly.pdbx_strand_id
1 'polypeptide(L)'
;MEYAGTHSSAPAVDKLFITGLTFDHHRTTKTGALVLSFCWQSDEVVAFFNCDIRRQRGPLKGQSYKIGIGGQFLPPERGKFRAFWQESVGAPPRRWAAVHKEIKSRLKGLAFQGEMYTAEKKNGEAYKKVINLHLWDPGY
;
A
#
# COMPACT_ATOMS: atom_id res chain seq x y z
N MET A 1 -9.50 20.60 -40.10
CA MET A 1 -9.32 21.52 -38.96
C MET A 1 -9.03 20.68 -37.74
N GLU A 2 -7.74 20.56 -37.41
CA GLU A 2 -7.23 19.77 -36.29
C GLU A 2 -7.51 20.49 -34.97
N TYR A 3 -8.04 19.76 -33.99
CA TYR A 3 -8.08 20.22 -32.60
C TYR A 3 -6.80 19.76 -31.91
N ALA A 4 -5.94 20.72 -31.59
CA ALA A 4 -4.79 20.53 -30.72
C ALA A 4 -5.28 20.21 -29.29
N GLY A 5 -5.33 18.93 -28.94
CA GLY A 5 -5.46 18.48 -27.57
C GLY A 5 -4.12 18.63 -26.87
N THR A 6 -3.95 19.69 -26.09
CA THR A 6 -2.84 19.86 -25.16
C THR A 6 -2.87 18.72 -24.15
N HIS A 7 -1.99 17.73 -24.35
CA HIS A 7 -1.60 16.81 -23.30
C HIS A 7 -0.94 17.62 -22.18
N SER A 8 -1.70 17.98 -21.14
CA SER A 8 -1.14 18.45 -19.89
C SER A 8 -0.33 17.30 -19.30
N SER A 9 0.98 17.31 -19.53
CA SER A 9 1.92 16.44 -18.84
C SER A 9 1.86 16.84 -17.37
N ALA A 10 1.40 15.93 -16.52
CA ALA A 10 1.58 16.08 -15.08
C ALA A 10 3.07 16.38 -14.80
N PRO A 11 3.40 17.30 -13.88
CA PRO A 11 4.79 17.60 -13.55
C PRO A 11 5.50 16.28 -13.22
N ALA A 12 6.70 16.11 -13.77
CA ALA A 12 7.55 14.96 -13.45
C ALA A 12 7.79 14.99 -11.94
N VAL A 13 7.14 14.07 -11.23
CA VAL A 13 7.35 13.92 -9.80
C VAL A 13 8.72 13.29 -9.63
N ASP A 14 9.65 14.01 -9.01
CA ASP A 14 10.97 13.47 -8.70
C ASP A 14 10.82 12.24 -7.81
N LYS A 15 11.30 11.11 -8.31
CA LYS A 15 11.31 9.84 -7.59
C LYS A 15 12.73 9.50 -7.19
N LEU A 16 12.91 9.23 -5.91
CA LEU A 16 14.16 8.78 -5.33
C LEU A 16 14.06 7.28 -5.03
N PHE A 17 14.96 6.48 -5.58
CA PHE A 17 15.09 5.08 -5.17
C PHE A 17 15.72 5.02 -3.78
N ILE A 18 15.05 4.34 -2.84
CA ILE A 18 15.48 4.20 -1.46
C ILE A 18 15.49 2.73 -1.03
N THR A 19 16.42 2.39 -0.14
CA THR A 19 16.54 1.07 0.50
C THR A 19 16.50 1.21 2.02
N GLY A 20 16.44 0.09 2.75
CA GLY A 20 16.47 0.09 4.21
C GLY A 20 15.17 0.58 4.87
N LEU A 21 14.04 0.52 4.15
CA LEU A 21 12.72 0.80 4.72
C LEU A 21 12.38 -0.26 5.76
N THR A 22 12.00 0.15 6.96
CA THR A 22 11.59 -0.78 8.04
C THR A 22 10.12 -0.60 8.36
N PHE A 23 9.38 -1.70 8.48
CA PHE A 23 7.95 -1.63 8.78
C PHE A 23 7.71 -1.11 10.22
N ASP A 24 6.80 -0.14 10.36
CA ASP A 24 6.41 0.42 11.66
C ASP A 24 4.96 0.02 12.02
N HIS A 25 3.99 0.57 11.30
CA HIS A 25 2.58 0.35 11.57
C HIS A 25 1.75 0.30 10.28
N HIS A 26 0.46 -0.02 10.43
CA HIS A 26 -0.47 -0.09 9.31
C HIS A 26 -1.86 0.40 9.73
N ARG A 27 -2.64 0.84 8.75
CA ARG A 27 -4.05 1.21 8.93
C ARG A 27 -4.85 0.97 7.67
N THR A 28 -6.17 0.92 7.79
CA THR A 28 -7.07 0.90 6.63
C THR A 28 -7.89 2.19 6.62
N THR A 29 -7.92 2.89 5.50
CA THR A 29 -8.68 4.13 5.34
C THR A 29 -10.18 3.83 5.19
N LYS A 30 -11.02 4.85 5.46
CA LYS A 30 -12.47 4.78 5.22
C LYS A 30 -12.83 4.46 3.75
N THR A 31 -11.94 4.78 2.82
CA THR A 31 -12.09 4.52 1.38
C THR A 31 -11.65 3.13 0.96
N GLY A 32 -11.18 2.29 1.89
CA GLY A 32 -10.76 0.92 1.62
C GLY A 32 -9.31 0.78 1.16
N ALA A 33 -8.49 1.83 1.27
CA ALA A 33 -7.06 1.71 1.02
C ALA A 33 -6.35 1.15 2.27
N LEU A 34 -5.47 0.19 2.07
CA LEU A 34 -4.49 -0.20 3.06
C LEU A 34 -3.29 0.75 2.98
N VAL A 35 -2.90 1.28 4.12
CA VAL A 35 -1.68 2.08 4.28
C VAL A 35 -0.71 1.32 5.16
N LEU A 36 0.49 1.06 4.63
CA LEU A 36 1.62 0.58 5.40
C LEU A 36 2.57 1.76 5.62
N SER A 37 2.95 2.00 6.87
CA SER A 37 3.92 3.03 7.25
C SER A 37 5.27 2.36 7.52
N PHE A 38 6.31 2.93 6.93
CA PHE A 38 7.69 2.52 7.08
C PHE A 38 8.51 3.67 7.65
N CYS A 39 9.60 3.34 8.33
CA CYS A 39 10.61 4.31 8.76
C CYS A 39 11.80 4.26 7.78
N TRP A 40 12.24 5.44 7.34
CA TRP A 40 13.44 5.66 6.53
C TRP A 40 14.21 6.85 7.09
N GLN A 41 15.42 6.64 7.62
CA GLN A 41 16.24 7.73 8.18
C GLN A 41 15.50 8.65 9.17
N SER A 42 14.62 8.06 10.01
CA SER A 42 13.73 8.77 10.96
C SER A 42 12.50 9.45 10.36
N ASP A 43 12.30 9.37 9.05
CA ASP A 43 11.10 9.87 8.37
C ASP A 43 10.06 8.77 8.15
N GLU A 44 8.78 9.12 8.28
CA GLU A 44 7.68 8.26 7.88
C GLU A 44 7.53 8.25 6.35
N VAL A 45 7.50 7.06 5.76
CA VAL A 45 7.22 6.84 4.35
C VAL A 45 6.06 5.85 4.23
N VAL A 46 5.03 6.21 3.47
CA VAL A 46 3.79 5.41 3.38
C VAL A 46 3.61 4.73 2.03
N ALA A 47 3.21 3.46 2.05
CA ALA A 47 2.79 2.71 0.87
C ALA A 47 1.26 2.55 0.88
N PHE A 48 0.62 2.84 -0.26
CA PHE A 48 -0.82 2.68 -0.43
C PHE A 48 -1.13 1.47 -1.30
N PHE A 49 -2.02 0.62 -0.81
CA PHE A 49 -2.55 -0.51 -1.55
C PHE A 49 -4.07 -0.45 -1.65
N ASN A 50 -4.58 -0.66 -2.85
CA ASN A 50 -6.01 -0.78 -3.09
C ASN A 50 -6.50 -2.12 -2.55
N CYS A 51 -7.48 -2.09 -1.65
CA CYS A 51 -8.23 -3.27 -1.25
C CYS A 51 -9.69 -3.09 -1.66
N ASP A 52 -10.29 -4.13 -2.23
CA ASP A 52 -11.73 -4.12 -2.47
C ASP A 52 -12.44 -4.50 -1.17
N ILE A 53 -13.01 -3.49 -0.51
CA ILE A 53 -13.76 -3.65 0.72
C ILE A 53 -15.25 -3.91 0.46
N ARG A 54 -15.70 -3.99 -0.80
CA ARG A 54 -17.11 -4.22 -1.12
C ARG A 54 -17.45 -5.70 -1.10
N ARG A 55 -18.66 -6.00 -0.62
CA ARG A 55 -19.24 -7.34 -0.65
C ARG A 55 -19.59 -7.70 -2.09
N GLN A 56 -19.04 -8.81 -2.57
CA GLN A 56 -19.24 -9.26 -3.95
C GLN A 56 -20.52 -10.07 -4.16
N ARG A 57 -21.07 -10.67 -3.09
CA ARG A 57 -22.21 -11.62 -3.13
C ARG A 57 -23.12 -11.47 -1.92
N GLY A 58 -24.33 -12.03 -2.02
CA GLY A 58 -25.33 -12.09 -0.96
C GLY A 58 -26.23 -10.84 -0.88
N PRO A 59 -27.15 -10.79 0.11
CA PRO A 59 -28.13 -9.71 0.25
C PRO A 59 -27.52 -8.32 0.45
N LEU A 60 -26.28 -8.26 0.93
CA LEU A 60 -25.54 -7.04 1.21
C LEU A 60 -24.51 -6.72 0.12
N LYS A 61 -24.64 -7.30 -1.09
CA LYS A 61 -23.76 -7.02 -2.24
C LYS A 61 -23.65 -5.51 -2.49
N GLY A 62 -22.45 -5.04 -2.79
CA GLY A 62 -22.15 -3.63 -3.01
C GLY A 62 -21.93 -2.82 -1.73
N GLN A 63 -22.40 -3.30 -0.57
CA GLN A 63 -22.10 -2.67 0.72
C GLN A 63 -20.65 -2.96 1.13
N SER A 64 -20.08 -2.08 1.95
CA SER A 64 -18.70 -2.24 2.45
C SER A 64 -18.65 -3.23 3.63
N TYR A 65 -17.59 -4.03 3.69
CA TYR A 65 -17.19 -4.73 4.90
C TYR A 65 -16.75 -3.74 5.98
N LYS A 66 -16.78 -4.18 7.25
CA LYS A 66 -16.15 -3.43 8.35
C LYS A 66 -14.67 -3.23 8.03
N ILE A 67 -14.16 -2.03 8.30
CA ILE A 67 -12.77 -1.65 8.06
C ILE A 67 -11.94 -1.95 9.33
N GLY A 68 -10.63 -2.20 9.17
CA GLY A 68 -9.70 -2.48 10.28
C GLY A 68 -9.66 -3.96 10.69
N ILE A 69 -9.38 -4.23 11.97
CA ILE A 69 -9.12 -5.57 12.55
C ILE A 69 -10.22 -6.60 12.22
N GLY A 70 -11.47 -6.14 12.09
CA GLY A 70 -12.63 -7.00 11.80
C GLY A 70 -12.96 -7.17 10.31
N GLY A 71 -12.11 -6.69 9.40
CA GLY A 71 -12.41 -6.72 7.97
C GLY A 71 -12.43 -8.12 7.38
N GLN A 72 -13.54 -8.50 6.75
CA GLN A 72 -13.72 -9.85 6.21
C GLN A 72 -13.42 -9.96 4.71
N PHE A 73 -12.95 -8.88 4.09
CA PHE A 73 -12.61 -8.86 2.67
C PHE A 73 -11.28 -9.56 2.38
N LEU A 74 -11.09 -9.94 1.11
CA LEU A 74 -9.85 -10.52 0.60
C LEU A 74 -9.17 -9.49 -0.31
N PRO A 75 -7.85 -9.26 -0.18
CA PRO A 75 -7.13 -8.44 -1.15
C PRO A 75 -7.31 -8.97 -2.59
N PRO A 76 -7.44 -8.10 -3.60
CA PRO A 76 -7.63 -8.52 -4.99
C PRO A 76 -6.54 -9.47 -5.48
N GLU A 77 -6.89 -10.48 -6.28
CA GLU A 77 -5.96 -11.51 -6.73
C GLU A 77 -4.77 -10.96 -7.53
N ARG A 78 -5.02 -9.96 -8.36
CA ARG A 78 -4.01 -9.25 -9.17
C ARG A 78 -3.59 -7.91 -8.56
N GLY A 79 -3.85 -7.71 -7.27
CA GLY A 79 -3.56 -6.46 -6.56
C GLY A 79 -2.10 -6.36 -6.14
N LYS A 80 -1.55 -5.14 -6.16
CA LYS A 80 -0.17 -4.87 -5.71
C LYS A 80 0.12 -5.36 -4.30
N PHE A 81 -0.86 -5.33 -3.39
CA PHE A 81 -0.68 -5.85 -2.03
C PHE A 81 -0.45 -7.36 -2.00
N ARG A 82 -1.15 -8.10 -2.86
CA ARG A 82 -1.01 -9.55 -2.92
C ARG A 82 0.38 -9.95 -3.42
N ALA A 83 0.89 -9.26 -4.44
CA ALA A 83 2.25 -9.43 -4.91
C ALA A 83 3.27 -9.13 -3.81
N PHE A 84 3.18 -7.94 -3.19
CA PHE A 84 4.03 -7.55 -2.06
C PHE A 84 4.00 -8.55 -0.89
N TRP A 85 2.80 -8.99 -0.51
CA TRP A 85 2.62 -9.92 0.60
C TRP A 85 3.20 -11.29 0.29
N GLN A 86 3.00 -11.80 -0.93
CA GLN A 86 3.55 -13.08 -1.36
C GLN A 86 5.07 -13.04 -1.43
N GLU A 87 5.66 -11.94 -1.90
CA GLU A 87 7.10 -11.72 -1.89
C GLU A 87 7.65 -11.68 -0.46
N SER A 88 7.00 -10.95 0.45
CA SER A 88 7.49 -10.74 1.81
C SER A 88 7.26 -11.94 2.75
N VAL A 89 6.17 -12.68 2.55
CA VAL A 89 5.70 -13.73 3.47
C VAL A 89 5.80 -15.14 2.88
N GLY A 90 6.01 -15.27 1.56
CA GLY A 90 6.11 -16.55 0.86
C GLY A 90 4.76 -17.25 0.61
N ALA A 91 3.64 -16.62 0.94
CA ALA A 91 2.30 -17.18 0.78
C ALA A 91 1.28 -16.10 0.40
N PRO A 92 0.19 -16.42 -0.33
CA PRO A 92 -0.85 -15.45 -0.65
C PRO A 92 -1.56 -14.95 0.63
N PRO A 93 -2.05 -13.70 0.65
CA PRO A 93 -2.76 -13.15 1.79
C PRO A 93 -4.07 -13.90 2.02
N ARG A 94 -4.37 -14.17 3.29
CA ARG A 94 -5.68 -14.68 3.73
C ARG A 94 -6.67 -13.52 3.86
N ARG A 95 -7.83 -13.77 4.47
CA ARG A 95 -8.81 -12.71 4.79
C ARG A 95 -8.16 -11.58 5.60
N TRP A 96 -8.60 -10.35 5.35
CA TRP A 96 -7.99 -9.15 5.93
C TRP A 96 -7.92 -9.20 7.47
N ALA A 97 -8.93 -9.73 8.17
CA ALA A 97 -8.91 -9.86 9.63
C ALA A 97 -7.75 -10.72 10.17
N ALA A 98 -7.32 -11.73 9.41
CA ALA A 98 -6.14 -12.53 9.76
C ALA A 98 -4.85 -11.77 9.40
N VAL A 99 -4.78 -11.24 8.17
CA VAL A 99 -3.63 -10.47 7.69
C VAL A 99 -3.33 -9.28 8.61
N HIS A 100 -4.35 -8.53 9.04
CA HIS A 100 -4.23 -7.38 9.93
C HIS A 100 -3.61 -7.76 11.29
N LYS A 101 -3.85 -8.97 11.80
CA LYS A 101 -3.24 -9.43 13.06
C LYS A 101 -1.79 -9.87 12.86
N GLU A 102 -1.47 -10.39 11.68
CA GLU A 102 -0.19 -11.02 11.39
C GLU A 102 0.83 -10.05 10.79
N ILE A 103 0.39 -8.96 10.15
CA ILE A 103 1.24 -8.07 9.36
C ILE A 103 2.44 -7.54 10.16
N LYS A 104 2.22 -7.15 11.42
CA LYS A 104 3.32 -6.69 12.28
C LYS A 104 4.33 -7.81 12.53
N SER A 105 3.88 -8.99 12.92
CA SER A 105 4.78 -10.12 13.17
C SER A 105 5.49 -10.63 11.90
N ARG A 106 4.86 -10.51 10.72
CA ARG A 106 5.39 -11.02 9.45
C ARG A 106 6.37 -10.05 8.80
N LEU A 107 6.16 -8.75 8.95
CA LEU A 107 7.02 -7.74 8.34
C LEU A 107 8.09 -7.20 9.29
N LYS A 108 7.99 -7.47 10.60
CA LYS A 108 9.00 -7.04 11.58
C LYS A 108 10.35 -7.69 11.28
N GLY A 109 11.40 -6.86 11.26
CA GLY A 109 12.77 -7.30 11.01
C GLY A 109 13.12 -7.48 9.53
N LEU A 110 12.14 -7.34 8.63
CA LEU A 110 12.40 -7.26 7.20
C LEU A 110 12.77 -5.82 6.81
N ALA A 111 13.61 -5.71 5.80
CA ALA A 111 13.94 -4.45 5.16
C ALA A 111 13.36 -4.40 3.75
N PHE A 112 12.98 -3.22 3.30
CA PHE A 112 12.33 -3.03 2.00
C PHE A 112 13.03 -1.93 1.20
N GLN A 113 12.75 -1.90 -0.10
CA GLN A 113 13.21 -0.88 -1.05
C GLN A 113 12.07 -0.44 -1.94
N GLY A 114 12.20 0.73 -2.56
CA GLY A 114 11.23 1.24 -3.53
C GLY A 114 11.51 2.65 -4.01
N GLU A 115 10.61 3.18 -4.83
CA GLU A 115 10.67 4.56 -5.33
C GLU A 115 9.85 5.46 -4.41
N MET A 116 10.53 6.36 -3.70
CA MET A 116 9.92 7.39 -2.86
C MET A 116 9.70 8.68 -3.63
N TYR A 117 8.57 9.34 -3.38
CA TYR A 117 8.30 10.69 -3.85
C TYR A 117 7.41 11.44 -2.86
N THR A 118 7.41 12.76 -2.95
CA THR A 118 6.53 13.61 -2.16
C THR A 118 5.15 13.70 -2.83
N ALA A 119 4.11 13.35 -2.08
CA ALA A 119 2.72 13.48 -2.49
C ALA A 119 2.01 14.50 -1.60
N GLU A 120 0.93 15.08 -2.10
CA GLU A 120 0.12 16.06 -1.36
C GLU A 120 -1.18 15.43 -0.87
N LYS A 121 -1.53 15.68 0.39
CA LYS A 121 -2.86 15.37 0.92
C LYS A 121 -3.88 16.38 0.40
N LYS A 122 -5.18 16.08 0.52
CA LYS A 122 -6.25 17.01 0.13
C LYS A 122 -6.23 18.36 0.86
N ASN A 123 -5.57 18.44 2.01
CA ASN A 123 -5.43 19.64 2.83
C ASN A 123 -4.15 20.45 2.50
N GLY A 124 -3.41 20.10 1.44
CA GLY A 124 -2.16 20.78 1.06
C GLY A 124 -0.91 20.26 1.78
N GLU A 125 -1.06 19.32 2.72
CA GLU A 125 0.08 18.81 3.49
C GLU A 125 0.87 17.77 2.69
N ALA A 126 2.17 17.99 2.56
CA ALA A 126 3.07 17.04 1.91
C ALA A 126 3.31 15.79 2.78
N TYR A 127 3.45 14.63 2.14
CA TYR A 127 3.84 13.39 2.80
C TYR A 127 4.71 12.54 1.85
N LYS A 128 5.60 11.72 2.43
CA LYS A 128 6.47 10.83 1.66
C LYS A 128 5.72 9.55 1.32
N LYS A 129 5.67 9.22 0.04
CA LYS A 129 5.00 8.02 -0.47
C LYS A 129 6.00 7.13 -1.17
N VAL A 130 5.91 5.82 -0.94
CA VAL A 130 6.69 4.82 -1.66
C VAL A 130 5.79 4.00 -2.60
N ILE A 131 6.31 3.73 -3.79
CA ILE A 131 5.76 2.80 -4.78
C ILE A 131 6.83 1.79 -5.21
N ASN A 132 6.42 0.76 -5.94
CA ASN A 132 7.31 -0.33 -6.37
C ASN A 132 8.09 -0.89 -5.17
N LEU A 133 7.34 -1.16 -4.09
CA LEU A 133 7.87 -1.65 -2.83
C LEU A 133 8.20 -3.14 -2.95
N HIS A 134 9.45 -3.48 -2.65
CA HIS A 134 9.99 -4.84 -2.72
C HIS A 134 10.77 -5.19 -1.46
N LEU A 135 10.89 -6.48 -1.17
CA LEU A 135 11.79 -6.96 -0.13
C LEU A 135 13.23 -6.60 -0.52
N TRP A 136 13.98 -6.05 0.42
CA TRP A 136 15.39 -5.76 0.24
C TRP A 136 16.19 -6.73 1.08
N ASP A 137 16.93 -7.59 0.38
CA ASP A 137 17.98 -8.40 0.97
C ASP A 137 19.32 -7.70 0.67
N PRO A 138 20.04 -7.19 1.68
CA PRO A 138 21.34 -6.56 1.46
C PRO A 138 22.41 -7.52 0.91
N GLY A 139 22.13 -8.82 0.83
CA GLY A 139 23.08 -9.83 0.38
C GLY A 139 24.06 -10.19 1.50
N TYR A 140 24.19 -11.49 1.75
CA TYR A 140 25.35 -12.09 2.41
C TYR A 140 26.49 -12.26 1.38
#